data_AF-A0A5C6PG60-F1
#
_entry.id   AF-A0A5C6PG60-F1
#
_cell.length_a   1.000
_cell.length_b   1.000
_cell.length_c   1.000
_cell.angle_alpha   90.00
_cell.angle_beta   90.00
_cell.angle_gamma   90.00
#
_symmetry.space_group_name_H-M   'P 1'
#
loop_
_entity.id
_entity.type
_entity.pdbx_description
1 polymer ?
#
loop_
_entity_poly.entity_id
_entity_poly.type
_entity_poly.pdbx_seq_one_letter_code
_entity_poly.pdbx_strand_id
1 'polypeptide(L)'
;MCIKLADVNGPLKCKELHLQWTEGIVNEFYEQGDEEASLGLPISPFMDRSAPQLAKLQESFITHIVGPLCSSYDSAALMPGCWVDSPEEETEAKEGADIQEGEEDMADYGTSSGSGTCKRREIVKLSRRKVFCQITQHLLENHEMWKRVLASEVQEEEQKEEQNCIDPITAIHEEEEEDQASKEEDSAEGVDEGEMMPALEAEESPSQTDTSGENEA
;
A
#
# COMPACT_ATOMS: atom_id res chain seq x y z
N MET A 1 -3.43 10.62 23.35
CA MET A 1 -3.34 9.46 22.44
C MET A 1 -4.71 9.07 21.87
N CYS A 2 -5.76 8.93 22.69
CA CYS A 2 -7.12 8.58 22.24
C CYS A 2 -7.64 9.43 21.06
N ILE A 3 -7.57 10.76 21.15
CA ILE A 3 -8.03 11.64 20.06
C ILE A 3 -7.26 11.43 18.75
N LYS A 4 -5.95 11.12 18.81
CA LYS A 4 -5.16 10.85 17.61
C LYS A 4 -5.62 9.59 16.90
N LEU A 5 -5.88 8.51 17.65
CA LEU A 5 -6.40 7.28 17.08
C LEU A 5 -7.83 7.45 16.53
N ALA A 6 -8.64 8.27 17.22
CA ALA A 6 -9.97 8.62 16.77
C ALA A 6 -9.97 9.46 15.49
N ASP A 7 -8.99 10.35 15.30
CA ASP A 7 -8.87 11.19 14.11
C ASP A 7 -8.60 10.37 12.85
N VAL A 8 -7.72 9.36 12.94
CA VAL A 8 -7.36 8.47 11.82
C VAL A 8 -8.06 7.11 11.89
N ASN A 9 -9.30 7.07 12.38
CA ASN A 9 -9.98 5.80 12.66
C ASN A 9 -10.49 5.05 11.43
N GLY A 10 -10.44 5.63 10.23
CA GLY A 10 -11.01 5.04 8.99
C GLY A 10 -10.62 3.57 8.81
N PRO A 11 -9.31 3.23 8.76
CA PRO A 11 -8.84 1.85 8.62
C PRO A 11 -9.19 0.90 9.78
N LEU A 12 -9.65 1.44 10.92
CA LEU A 12 -10.04 0.67 12.11
C LEU A 12 -11.53 0.28 12.09
N LYS A 13 -12.28 0.69 11.07
CA LYS A 13 -13.70 0.38 10.89
C LYS A 13 -13.91 -0.78 9.92
N CYS A 14 -15.12 -1.32 9.89
CA CYS A 14 -15.47 -2.33 8.90
C CYS A 14 -15.21 -1.80 7.47
N LYS A 15 -14.93 -2.73 6.55
CA LYS A 15 -14.50 -2.42 5.18
C LYS A 15 -15.36 -1.36 4.48
N GLU A 16 -16.69 -1.47 4.59
CA GLU A 16 -17.61 -0.52 3.94
C GLU A 16 -17.38 0.92 4.39
N LEU A 17 -17.30 1.15 5.70
CA LEU A 17 -17.03 2.48 6.25
C LEU A 17 -15.62 2.96 5.90
N HIS A 18 -14.62 2.07 5.98
CA HIS A 18 -13.25 2.41 5.60
C HIS A 18 -13.16 2.92 4.15
N LEU A 19 -13.84 2.23 3.22
CA LEU A 19 -13.86 2.61 1.81
C LEU A 19 -14.57 3.95 1.58
N GLN A 20 -15.69 4.22 2.27
CA GLN A 20 -16.37 5.53 2.17
C GLN A 20 -15.47 6.69 2.60
N TRP A 21 -14.75 6.53 3.73
CA TRP A 21 -13.79 7.56 4.17
C TRP A 21 -12.61 7.69 3.21
N THR A 22 -12.11 6.56 2.70
CA THR A 22 -11.02 6.53 1.72
C THR A 22 -11.40 7.29 0.44
N GLU A 23 -12.61 7.06 -0.07
CA GLU A 23 -13.16 7.76 -1.24
C GLU A 23 -13.26 9.27 -1.01
N GLY A 24 -13.78 9.69 0.15
CA GLY A 24 -13.86 11.12 0.48
C GLY A 24 -12.48 11.80 0.49
N ILE A 25 -11.50 11.18 1.16
CA ILE A 25 -10.14 11.74 1.27
C ILE A 25 -9.44 11.79 -0.09
N VAL A 26 -9.56 10.74 -0.90
CA VAL A 26 -8.87 10.69 -2.19
C VAL A 26 -9.47 11.70 -3.18
N ASN A 27 -10.78 11.92 -3.15
CA ASN A 27 -11.42 12.94 -3.97
C ASN A 27 -10.93 14.35 -3.60
N GLU A 28 -10.79 14.65 -2.31
CA GLU A 28 -10.21 15.92 -1.84
C GLU A 28 -8.75 16.07 -2.28
N PHE A 29 -7.95 15.01 -2.20
CA PHE A 29 -6.56 15.00 -2.69
C PHE A 29 -6.50 15.30 -4.19
N TYR A 30 -7.41 14.72 -4.97
CA TYR A 30 -7.45 14.96 -6.42
C TYR A 30 -7.90 16.39 -6.76
N GLU A 31 -8.83 16.97 -6.00
CA GLU A 31 -9.19 18.38 -6.16
C GLU A 31 -7.99 19.30 -5.88
N GLN A 32 -7.22 19.02 -4.83
CA GLN A 32 -5.98 19.74 -4.55
C GLN A 32 -4.95 19.57 -5.68
N GLY A 33 -4.76 18.35 -6.18
CA GLY A 33 -3.83 18.08 -7.27
C GLY A 33 -4.18 18.80 -8.57
N ASP A 34 -5.48 18.92 -8.88
CA ASP A 34 -5.96 19.70 -10.03
C ASP A 34 -5.66 21.20 -9.85
N GLU A 35 -5.83 21.73 -8.64
CA GLU A 35 -5.49 23.12 -8.32
C GLU A 35 -3.97 23.36 -8.47
N GLU A 36 -3.14 22.48 -7.90
CA GLU A 36 -1.68 22.54 -8.04
C GLU A 36 -1.24 22.53 -9.51
N ALA A 37 -1.83 21.65 -10.32
CA ALA A 37 -1.58 21.59 -11.76
C ALA A 37 -2.00 22.89 -12.48
N SER A 38 -3.16 23.44 -12.13
CA SER A 38 -3.65 24.71 -12.71
C SER A 38 -2.76 25.91 -12.40
N LEU A 39 -2.09 25.88 -11.24
CA LEU A 39 -1.12 26.88 -10.81
C LEU A 39 0.29 26.63 -11.37
N GLY A 40 0.50 25.56 -12.13
CA GLY A 40 1.82 25.16 -12.64
C GLY A 40 2.78 24.68 -11.55
N LEU A 41 2.26 24.23 -10.41
CA LEU A 41 3.05 23.64 -9.33
C LEU A 41 3.22 22.13 -9.57
N PRO A 42 4.30 21.52 -9.05
CA PRO A 42 4.40 20.06 -9.01
C PRO A 42 3.25 19.48 -8.20
N ILE A 43 2.52 18.52 -8.77
CA ILE A 43 1.42 17.83 -8.09
C ILE A 43 1.98 17.04 -6.91
N SER A 44 1.35 17.19 -5.76
CA SER A 44 1.70 16.52 -4.51
C SER A 44 1.57 14.99 -4.65
N PRO A 45 2.39 14.21 -3.92
CA PRO A 45 2.31 12.75 -3.97
C PRO A 45 0.89 12.24 -3.70
N PHE A 46 0.45 11.25 -4.49
CA PHE A 46 -0.88 10.63 -4.43
C PHE A 46 -2.07 11.53 -4.83
N MET A 47 -1.82 12.77 -5.24
CA MET A 47 -2.86 13.75 -5.60
C MET A 47 -3.12 13.82 -7.12
N ASP A 48 -2.38 13.07 -7.93
CA ASP A 48 -2.61 12.99 -9.37
C ASP A 48 -3.66 11.93 -9.70
N ARG A 49 -4.84 12.36 -10.15
CA ARG A 49 -5.93 11.48 -10.58
C ARG A 49 -5.66 10.75 -11.91
N SER A 50 -4.69 11.21 -12.70
CA SER A 50 -4.29 10.56 -13.96
C SER A 50 -3.35 9.37 -13.73
N ALA A 51 -2.65 9.35 -12.59
CA ALA A 51 -1.75 8.28 -12.16
C ALA A 51 -2.05 7.85 -10.70
N PRO A 52 -3.25 7.31 -10.43
CA PRO A 52 -3.70 7.01 -9.07
C PRO A 52 -2.87 5.88 -8.45
N GLN A 53 -2.44 6.06 -7.20
CA GLN A 53 -1.69 5.08 -6.41
C GLN A 53 -2.40 4.78 -5.08
N LEU A 54 -3.71 4.54 -5.15
CA LEU A 54 -4.57 4.43 -3.97
C LEU A 54 -4.17 3.28 -3.03
N ALA A 55 -3.87 2.10 -3.58
CA ALA A 55 -3.50 0.96 -2.75
C ALA A 55 -2.20 1.19 -2.00
N LYS A 56 -1.21 1.77 -2.68
CA LYS A 56 0.07 2.18 -2.09
C LYS A 56 -0.10 3.25 -1.01
N LEU A 57 -0.96 4.24 -1.25
CA LEU A 57 -1.30 5.26 -0.27
C LEU A 57 -1.87 4.63 1.02
N GLN A 58 -2.88 3.77 0.88
CA GLN A 58 -3.57 3.16 2.03
C GLN A 58 -2.69 2.15 2.78
N GLU A 59 -1.93 1.30 2.06
CA GLU A 59 -0.98 0.37 2.67
C GLU A 59 0.08 1.13 3.48
N SER A 60 0.70 2.16 2.88
CA SER A 60 1.73 2.98 3.54
C SER A 60 1.17 3.72 4.76
N PHE A 61 -0.01 4.32 4.63
CA PHE A 61 -0.66 5.03 5.73
C PHE A 61 -0.98 4.10 6.92
N ILE A 62 -1.49 2.90 6.64
CA ILE A 62 -1.74 1.90 7.67
C ILE A 62 -0.43 1.43 8.31
N THR A 63 0.59 1.13 7.51
CA THR A 63 1.88 0.62 8.00
C THR A 63 2.64 1.64 8.84
N HIS A 64 2.63 2.91 8.45
CA HIS A 64 3.48 3.93 9.07
C HIS A 64 2.78 4.86 10.07
N ILE A 65 1.45 5.00 10.00
CA ILE A 65 0.70 5.91 10.87
C ILE A 65 -0.26 5.13 11.77
N VAL A 66 -1.27 4.48 11.20
CA VAL A 66 -2.37 3.89 11.97
C VAL A 66 -1.91 2.67 12.76
N GLY A 67 -1.11 1.79 12.15
CA GLY A 67 -0.57 0.58 12.76
C GLY A 67 0.26 0.86 14.03
N PRO A 68 1.29 1.72 13.97
CA PRO A 68 2.07 2.10 15.15
C PRO A 68 1.23 2.77 16.25
N LEU A 69 0.28 3.64 15.87
CA LEU A 69 -0.64 4.28 16.83
C LEU A 69 -1.52 3.25 17.54
N CYS A 70 -2.10 2.32 16.80
CA CYS A 70 -2.94 1.25 17.31
C CYS A 70 -2.14 0.32 18.23
N SER A 71 -0.97 -0.13 17.79
CA SER A 71 -0.06 -0.99 18.57
C SER A 71 0.38 -0.34 19.89
N SER A 72 0.69 0.96 19.88
CA SER A 72 1.04 1.69 21.11
C SER A 72 -0.14 1.77 22.08
N TYR A 73 -1.36 1.95 21.58
CA TYR A 73 -2.57 2.02 22.40
C TYR A 73 -2.99 0.64 22.94
N ASP A 74 -2.79 -0.42 22.17
CA ASP A 74 -3.01 -1.82 22.57
C ASP A 74 -1.99 -2.28 23.61
N SER A 75 -0.71 -1.96 23.42
CA SER A 75 0.35 -2.24 24.39
C SER A 75 0.14 -1.55 25.74
N ALA A 76 -0.59 -0.43 25.76
CA ALA A 76 -1.02 0.26 26.97
C ALA A 76 -2.27 -0.37 27.64
N ALA A 77 -2.81 -1.44 27.06
CA ALA A 77 -4.04 -2.11 27.48
C ALA A 77 -5.26 -1.17 27.53
N LEU A 78 -5.32 -0.21 26.60
CA LEU A 78 -6.43 0.75 26.49
C LEU A 78 -7.41 0.39 25.37
N MET A 79 -7.12 -0.62 24.54
CA MET A 79 -8.01 -1.07 23.49
C MET A 79 -9.23 -1.79 24.08
N PRO A 80 -10.46 -1.40 23.69
CA PRO A 80 -11.67 -2.08 24.15
C PRO A 80 -11.75 -3.48 23.54
N GLY A 81 -12.02 -4.49 24.36
CA GLY A 81 -12.12 -5.88 23.91
C GLY A 81 -12.84 -6.78 24.90
N CYS A 82 -13.06 -8.02 24.51
CA CYS A 82 -13.63 -9.06 25.37
C CYS A 82 -12.62 -10.19 25.59
N TRP A 83 -12.67 -10.80 26.78
CA TRP A 83 -11.88 -11.99 27.06
C TRP A 83 -12.41 -13.14 26.21
N VAL A 84 -11.50 -13.88 25.60
CA VAL A 84 -11.80 -15.11 24.87
C VAL A 84 -10.98 -16.24 25.46
N ASP A 85 -11.65 -17.36 25.70
CA ASP A 85 -10.99 -18.56 26.19
C ASP A 85 -10.20 -19.18 25.03
N SER A 86 -8.95 -19.58 25.31
CA SER A 86 -8.15 -20.30 24.32
C SER A 86 -8.62 -21.75 24.29
N PRO A 87 -8.97 -22.33 23.13
CA PRO A 87 -9.40 -23.73 23.04
C PRO A 87 -8.32 -24.73 23.46
N GLU A 88 -7.08 -24.27 23.67
CA GLU A 88 -5.90 -25.08 24.02
C GLU A 88 -5.84 -25.44 25.52
N GLU A 89 -6.59 -24.78 26.40
CA GLU A 89 -6.52 -25.04 27.85
C GLU A 89 -7.37 -26.25 28.30
N GLU A 90 -8.30 -26.73 27.46
CA GLU A 90 -9.13 -27.90 27.78
C GLU A 90 -8.39 -29.24 27.60
N THR A 91 -7.30 -29.27 26.81
CA THR A 91 -6.57 -30.50 26.50
C THR A 91 -5.51 -30.86 27.56
N GLU A 92 -4.93 -29.88 28.26
CA GLU A 92 -3.88 -30.15 29.26
C GLU A 92 -4.44 -30.40 30.67
N ALA A 93 -5.68 -30.00 30.96
CA ALA A 93 -6.28 -30.13 32.29
C ALA A 93 -6.78 -31.55 32.63
N LYS A 94 -6.75 -32.50 31.68
CA LYS A 94 -7.27 -33.87 31.88
C LYS A 94 -6.23 -34.97 32.12
N GLU A 95 -4.93 -34.70 32.00
CA GLU A 95 -3.88 -35.73 32.20
C GLU A 95 -3.15 -35.67 33.55
N GLY A 96 -3.46 -34.69 34.42
CA GLY A 96 -2.74 -34.49 35.69
C GLY A 96 -3.37 -35.09 36.95
N ALA A 97 -4.43 -35.92 36.82
CA ALA A 97 -5.16 -36.47 37.97
C ALA A 97 -4.85 -37.96 38.17
N ASP A 98 -3.61 -38.30 38.52
CA ASP A 98 -3.31 -39.60 39.15
C ASP A 98 -2.73 -39.35 40.54
N ILE A 99 -3.56 -39.65 41.54
CA ILE A 99 -3.27 -39.60 42.97
C ILE A 99 -2.54 -40.90 43.32
N GLN A 100 -1.30 -40.82 43.79
CA GLN A 100 -0.70 -41.87 44.61
C GLN A 100 -0.53 -41.36 46.04
N GLU A 101 -1.49 -41.75 46.89
CA GLU A 101 -1.30 -41.80 48.33
C GLU A 101 -0.44 -43.02 48.67
N GLY A 102 0.59 -42.79 49.48
CA GLY A 102 1.43 -43.82 50.07
C GLY A 102 1.99 -43.27 51.38
N GLU A 103 1.30 -43.61 52.47
CA GLU A 103 1.71 -43.39 53.86
C GLU A 103 2.99 -44.17 54.20
N GLU A 104 3.87 -43.62 55.06
CA GLU A 104 4.42 -44.20 56.32
C GLU A 104 5.95 -43.89 56.29
N ASP A 105 6.72 -43.48 57.31
CA ASP A 105 6.63 -43.57 58.76
C ASP A 105 7.69 -42.63 59.45
N MET A 106 7.52 -42.41 60.76
CA MET A 106 8.41 -41.95 61.87
C MET A 106 9.95 -41.95 61.66
N ALA A 107 10.84 -41.19 62.32
CA ALA A 107 10.93 -40.24 63.45
C ALA A 107 12.19 -39.37 63.18
N ASP A 108 12.51 -38.27 63.88
CA ASP A 108 13.46 -38.27 65.01
C ASP A 108 13.88 -36.82 65.39
N TYR A 109 14.38 -36.63 66.61
CA TYR A 109 14.53 -35.39 67.39
C TYR A 109 15.46 -34.28 66.84
N GLY A 110 15.12 -33.02 67.19
CA GLY A 110 16.01 -32.10 67.92
C GLY A 110 17.10 -31.28 67.19
N THR A 111 17.08 -29.97 67.47
CA THR A 111 18.24 -29.03 67.59
C THR A 111 18.80 -28.33 66.34
N SER A 112 18.47 -27.02 66.30
CA SER A 112 19.28 -25.83 65.99
C SER A 112 20.32 -25.79 64.83
N SER A 113 20.14 -24.76 64.02
CA SER A 113 21.16 -23.97 63.28
C SER A 113 21.86 -24.65 62.10
N GLY A 114 21.44 -24.27 60.88
CA GLY A 114 22.17 -24.61 59.66
C GLY A 114 21.43 -24.17 58.40
N SER A 115 22.05 -23.25 57.67
CA SER A 115 21.81 -22.88 56.27
C SER A 115 21.21 -24.00 55.41
N GLY A 116 20.13 -23.72 54.66
CA GLY A 116 19.61 -24.68 53.69
C GLY A 116 18.23 -24.34 53.14
N THR A 117 18.25 -23.90 51.88
CA THR A 117 17.19 -24.07 50.87
C THR A 117 15.78 -23.52 51.20
N CYS A 118 15.56 -22.30 50.72
CA CYS A 118 14.23 -21.76 50.43
C CYS A 118 13.44 -22.79 49.60
N LYS A 119 12.34 -23.32 50.17
CA LYS A 119 11.39 -24.18 49.45
C LYS A 119 10.92 -23.40 48.22
N ARG A 120 11.35 -23.87 47.05
CA ARG A 120 10.97 -23.38 45.73
C ARG A 120 9.45 -23.36 45.66
N ARG A 121 8.84 -22.18 45.76
CA ARG A 121 7.45 -21.96 45.37
C ARG A 121 7.35 -22.35 43.91
N GLU A 122 6.53 -23.34 43.60
CA GLU A 122 6.16 -23.64 42.22
C GLU A 122 5.52 -22.38 41.64
N ILE A 123 6.17 -21.83 40.62
CA ILE A 123 5.63 -20.72 39.85
C ILE A 123 4.51 -21.34 39.00
N VAL A 124 3.28 -21.22 39.48
CA VAL A 124 2.09 -21.50 38.65
C VAL A 124 2.19 -20.54 37.45
N LYS A 125 2.44 -21.08 36.27
CA LYS A 125 2.42 -20.31 35.03
C LYS A 125 0.97 -19.92 34.77
N LEU A 126 0.56 -18.75 35.26
CA LEU A 126 -0.74 -18.19 34.91
C LEU A 126 -0.71 -17.86 33.41
N SER A 127 -1.41 -18.67 32.63
CA SER A 127 -1.71 -18.37 31.23
C SER A 127 -2.46 -17.04 31.17
N ARG A 128 -1.99 -16.13 30.32
CA ARG A 128 -2.69 -14.86 30.09
C ARG A 128 -3.85 -15.15 29.16
N ARG A 129 -5.07 -14.90 29.62
CA ARG A 129 -6.27 -14.97 28.77
C ARG A 129 -6.11 -14.08 27.56
N LYS A 130 -6.55 -14.56 26.40
CA LYS A 130 -6.53 -13.80 25.15
C LYS A 130 -7.66 -12.76 25.17
N VAL A 131 -7.41 -11.59 24.57
CA VAL A 131 -8.42 -10.53 24.38
C VAL A 131 -8.72 -10.43 22.90
N PHE A 132 -10.01 -10.46 22.56
CA PHE A 132 -10.49 -10.12 21.24
C PHE A 132 -10.83 -8.63 21.18
N CYS A 133 -10.28 -7.92 20.20
CA CYS A 133 -10.57 -6.52 19.95
C CYS A 133 -11.06 -6.35 18.50
N GLN A 134 -12.32 -5.94 18.33
CA GLN A 134 -12.93 -5.74 17.01
C GLN A 134 -12.17 -4.71 16.17
N ILE A 135 -11.67 -3.65 16.82
CA ILE A 135 -11.00 -2.53 16.17
C ILE A 135 -9.66 -2.97 15.56
N THR A 136 -8.89 -3.82 16.25
CA THR A 136 -7.64 -4.36 15.71
C THR A 136 -7.89 -5.39 14.62
N GLN A 137 -8.96 -6.19 14.71
CA GLN A 137 -9.35 -7.11 13.64
C GLN A 137 -9.62 -6.37 12.32
N HIS A 138 -10.45 -5.33 12.34
CA HIS A 138 -10.72 -4.53 11.15
C HIS A 138 -9.46 -3.94 10.52
N LEU A 139 -8.52 -3.46 11.34
CA LEU A 139 -7.24 -2.93 10.86
C LEU A 139 -6.47 -3.99 10.06
N LEU A 140 -6.40 -5.22 10.57
CA LEU A 140 -5.70 -6.32 9.90
C LEU A 140 -6.39 -6.69 8.58
N GLU A 141 -7.71 -6.80 8.57
CA GLU A 141 -8.50 -7.12 7.37
C GLU A 141 -8.36 -6.06 6.28
N ASN A 142 -8.48 -4.78 6.65
CA ASN A 142 -8.32 -3.66 5.72
C ASN A 142 -6.88 -3.57 5.18
N HIS A 143 -5.89 -3.77 6.04
CA HIS A 143 -4.49 -3.78 5.62
C HIS A 143 -4.20 -4.92 4.62
N GLU A 144 -4.70 -6.13 4.92
CA GLU A 144 -4.53 -7.27 4.03
C GLU A 144 -5.21 -7.04 2.68
N MET A 145 -6.40 -6.43 2.67
CA MET A 145 -7.08 -6.04 1.45
C MET A 145 -6.20 -5.13 0.58
N TRP A 146 -5.63 -4.06 1.13
CA TRP A 146 -4.78 -3.14 0.36
C TRP A 146 -3.47 -3.77 -0.09
N LYS A 147 -2.87 -4.65 0.73
CA LYS A 147 -1.70 -5.43 0.31
C LYS A 147 -1.99 -6.33 -0.89
N ARG A 148 -3.17 -6.95 -0.92
CA ARG A 148 -3.59 -7.76 -2.08
C ARG A 148 -3.77 -6.91 -3.33
N VAL A 149 -4.45 -5.75 -3.21
CA VAL A 149 -4.64 -4.84 -4.34
C VAL A 149 -3.29 -4.32 -4.85
N LEU A 150 -2.41 -3.87 -3.96
CA LEU A 150 -1.08 -3.37 -4.31
C LEU A 150 -0.23 -4.45 -5.01
N ALA A 151 -0.29 -5.70 -4.54
CA ALA A 151 0.42 -6.80 -5.19
C ALA A 151 -0.13 -7.07 -6.60
N SER A 152 -1.44 -6.96 -6.81
CA SER A 152 -2.04 -7.08 -8.14
C SER A 152 -1.63 -5.92 -9.07
N GLU A 153 -1.64 -4.67 -8.59
CA GLU A 153 -1.22 -3.50 -9.36
C GLU A 153 0.24 -3.60 -9.82
N VAL A 154 1.16 -4.01 -8.94
CA VAL A 154 2.59 -4.19 -9.28
C VAL A 154 2.79 -5.29 -10.33
N GLN A 155 2.07 -6.41 -10.22
CA GLN A 155 2.14 -7.49 -11.21
C GLN A 155 1.63 -7.05 -12.59
N GLU A 156 0.58 -6.22 -12.64
CA GLU A 156 0.06 -5.68 -13.88
C GLU A 156 1.02 -4.67 -14.53
N GLU A 157 1.75 -3.88 -13.73
CA GLU A 157 2.80 -2.98 -14.20
C GLU A 157 3.99 -3.76 -14.78
N GLU A 158 4.49 -4.78 -14.07
CA GLU A 158 5.57 -5.65 -14.54
C GLU A 158 5.20 -6.35 -15.86
N GLN A 159 3.98 -6.88 -15.99
CA GLN A 159 3.50 -7.50 -17.23
C GLN A 159 3.40 -6.50 -18.39
N LYS A 160 2.99 -5.25 -18.13
CA LYS A 160 2.96 -4.20 -19.16
C LYS A 160 4.36 -3.82 -19.62
N GLU A 161 5.32 -3.74 -18.72
CA GLU A 161 6.72 -3.45 -19.05
C GLU A 161 7.36 -4.61 -19.86
N GLU A 162 7.11 -5.86 -19.47
CA GLU A 162 7.56 -7.04 -20.22
C GLU A 162 6.91 -7.14 -21.61
N GLN A 163 5.63 -6.80 -21.76
CA GLN A 163 4.97 -6.78 -23.06
C GLN A 163 5.50 -5.65 -23.97
N ASN A 164 5.87 -4.50 -23.39
CA ASN A 164 6.43 -3.36 -24.15
C ASN A 164 7.86 -3.59 -24.64
N CYS A 165 8.60 -4.56 -24.10
CA CYS A 165 9.98 -4.85 -24.52
C CYS A 165 10.10 -5.90 -25.64
N ILE A 166 8.98 -6.49 -26.11
CA ILE A 166 8.98 -7.53 -27.14
C ILE A 166 8.76 -6.98 -28.57
N ASP A 167 8.30 -5.73 -28.75
CA ASP A 167 8.12 -5.13 -30.08
C ASP A 167 9.21 -4.08 -30.35
N PRO A 168 10.36 -4.47 -30.95
CA PRO A 168 10.47 -4.35 -32.41
C PRO A 168 11.39 -5.41 -33.05
N ILE A 169 10.91 -6.19 -34.03
CA ILE A 169 11.63 -6.69 -35.24
C ILE A 169 10.60 -7.50 -36.06
N THR A 170 9.87 -6.84 -36.95
CA THR A 170 9.28 -7.46 -38.15
C THR A 170 9.35 -6.45 -39.30
N ALA A 171 10.56 -6.00 -39.62
CA ALA A 171 10.81 -5.11 -40.75
C ALA A 171 12.20 -5.33 -41.39
N ILE A 172 12.74 -6.54 -41.33
CA ILE A 172 13.86 -6.94 -42.19
C ILE A 172 13.33 -8.06 -43.07
N HIS A 173 12.66 -7.64 -44.12
CA HIS A 173 12.46 -8.43 -45.32
C HIS A 173 13.87 -8.74 -45.82
N GLU A 174 14.26 -10.01 -45.81
CA GLU A 174 15.51 -10.50 -46.37
C GLU A 174 15.50 -10.25 -47.88
N GLU A 175 15.99 -9.08 -48.30
CA GLU A 175 16.58 -8.91 -49.62
C GLU A 175 18.02 -9.42 -49.51
N GLU A 176 18.21 -10.74 -49.65
CA GLU A 176 19.55 -11.30 -49.91
C GLU A 176 19.94 -10.96 -51.36
N GLU A 177 20.96 -10.12 -51.48
CA GLU A 177 21.65 -9.78 -52.72
C GLU A 177 22.24 -11.04 -53.39
N GLU A 178 21.83 -11.31 -54.64
CA GLU A 178 22.62 -12.13 -55.56
C GLU A 178 23.75 -11.27 -56.16
N ASP A 179 24.97 -11.52 -55.68
CA ASP A 179 26.22 -11.08 -56.29
C ASP A 179 26.38 -11.67 -57.70
N GLN A 180 26.48 -10.83 -58.73
CA GLN A 180 27.19 -11.19 -59.96
C GLN A 180 27.82 -9.99 -60.67
N ALA A 181 29.14 -9.91 -60.55
CA ALA A 181 30.00 -8.97 -61.25
C ALA A 181 30.12 -9.32 -62.75
N SER A 182 29.89 -8.33 -63.63
CA SER A 182 30.76 -8.11 -64.81
C SER A 182 30.42 -6.84 -65.62
N LYS A 183 31.48 -6.07 -65.89
CA LYS A 183 31.82 -5.34 -67.14
C LYS A 183 31.14 -3.99 -67.49
N GLU A 184 32.05 -2.99 -67.51
CA GLU A 184 32.38 -2.06 -68.62
C GLU A 184 31.39 -0.97 -69.08
N GLU A 185 31.91 0.26 -69.03
CA GLU A 185 31.72 1.41 -69.97
C GLU A 185 30.34 2.11 -69.95
N ASP A 186 30.15 3.42 -70.11
CA ASP A 186 30.92 4.60 -70.51
C ASP A 186 30.02 5.86 -70.26
N SER A 187 30.62 7.06 -70.21
CA SER A 187 30.02 8.39 -70.43
C SER A 187 28.93 8.90 -69.45
N ALA A 188 28.67 10.19 -69.22
CA ALA A 188 29.34 11.49 -69.33
C ALA A 188 28.27 12.53 -68.89
N GLU A 189 28.65 13.60 -68.19
CA GLU A 189 27.92 14.90 -68.01
C GLU A 189 26.54 14.87 -67.30
N GLY A 190 26.10 15.86 -66.51
CA GLY A 190 26.62 17.18 -66.15
C GLY A 190 25.67 17.87 -65.14
N VAL A 191 26.26 18.71 -64.29
CA VAL A 191 25.82 20.04 -63.79
C VAL A 191 24.31 20.37 -63.82
N ASP A 192 23.72 20.78 -62.68
CA ASP A 192 23.36 22.20 -62.42
C ASP A 192 22.76 22.43 -61.02
N GLU A 193 23.20 23.52 -60.39
CA GLU A 193 22.69 24.09 -59.14
C GLU A 193 21.41 24.90 -59.39
N GLY A 194 20.61 25.18 -58.37
CA GLY A 194 19.55 26.18 -58.50
C GLY A 194 18.65 26.33 -57.29
N GLU A 195 19.04 27.25 -56.40
CA GLU A 195 18.26 27.77 -55.29
C GLU A 195 16.90 28.40 -55.69
N MET A 196 16.07 28.59 -54.65
CA MET A 196 15.44 29.87 -54.30
C MET A 196 13.91 29.89 -54.29
N MET A 197 13.40 30.23 -53.11
CA MET A 197 12.00 30.53 -52.80
C MET A 197 11.66 31.96 -53.26
N PRO A 198 10.38 32.32 -53.40
CA PRO A 198 9.94 33.53 -52.71
C PRO A 198 8.54 33.47 -52.09
N ALA A 199 8.25 34.53 -51.35
CA ALA A 199 7.26 34.68 -50.32
C ALA A 199 6.24 35.79 -50.65
N LEU A 200 5.14 35.80 -49.88
CA LEU A 200 4.26 36.93 -49.46
C LEU A 200 3.19 37.48 -50.42
N GLU A 201 1.96 37.59 -49.89
CA GLU A 201 1.11 38.80 -49.66
C GLU A 201 -0.27 38.31 -49.12
N ALA A 202 -0.70 38.58 -47.88
CA ALA A 202 -1.26 39.80 -47.27
C ALA A 202 -2.63 40.24 -47.84
N GLU A 203 -3.68 40.26 -47.01
CA GLU A 203 -4.80 41.21 -47.06
C GLU A 203 -5.52 41.27 -45.69
N GLU A 204 -6.03 42.46 -45.37
CA GLU A 204 -6.37 43.01 -44.05
C GLU A 204 -7.88 42.90 -43.69
N SER A 205 -8.23 43.27 -42.46
CA SER A 205 -9.53 43.19 -41.74
C SER A 205 -10.55 44.30 -42.17
N PRO A 206 -11.62 44.74 -41.42
CA PRO A 206 -12.21 44.34 -40.12
C PRO A 206 -13.77 44.43 -40.01
N SER A 207 -14.35 44.06 -38.85
CA SER A 207 -15.32 44.91 -38.11
C SER A 207 -15.80 44.30 -36.79
N GLN A 208 -15.78 45.13 -35.75
CA GLN A 208 -16.35 44.93 -34.40
C GLN A 208 -17.88 45.18 -34.40
N THR A 209 -18.61 44.66 -33.41
CA THR A 209 -19.51 45.47 -32.55
C THR A 209 -19.80 44.76 -31.22
N ASP A 210 -19.61 45.50 -30.14
CA ASP A 210 -20.09 45.24 -28.78
C ASP A 210 -21.64 45.26 -28.69
N THR A 211 -22.21 44.59 -27.69
CA THR A 211 -23.13 45.24 -26.73
C THR A 211 -23.24 44.45 -25.41
N SER A 212 -23.15 45.21 -24.32
CA SER A 212 -23.41 44.88 -22.91
C SER A 212 -24.91 44.77 -22.59
N GLY A 213 -25.26 44.12 -21.48
CA GLY A 213 -26.46 44.50 -20.70
C GLY A 213 -27.15 43.38 -19.92
N GLU A 214 -26.90 43.34 -18.61
CA GLU A 214 -27.84 43.18 -17.47
C GLU A 214 -29.06 42.24 -17.59
N ASN A 215 -29.21 41.32 -16.63
CA ASN A 215 -30.36 41.33 -15.71
C ASN A 215 -30.24 40.33 -14.54
N GLU A 216 -30.55 40.86 -13.35
CA GLU A 216 -30.89 40.14 -12.12
C GLU A 216 -32.23 39.39 -12.26
N ALA A 217 -32.34 38.23 -11.60
CA ALA A 217 -33.55 37.72 -10.95
C ALA A 217 -33.19 36.56 -10.01
#